data_AF-A0A2V9JMJ7-F1
#
_entry.id   AF-A0A2V9JMJ7-F1
#
_cell.length_a   1.000
_cell.length_b   1.000
_cell.length_c   1.000
_cell.angle_alpha   90.00
_cell.angle_beta   90.00
_cell.angle_gamma   90.00
#
_symmetry.space_group_name_H-M   'P 1'
#
loop_
_entity.id
_entity.type
_entity.pdbx_description
1 polymer ?
#
loop_
_entity_poly.entity_id
_entity_poly.type
_entity_poly.pdbx_seq_one_letter_code
_entity_poly.pdbx_strand_id
1 'polypeptide(L)'
;MRSHVRFLVDSGATLLASKDPSAFDKAALLYGEDADNISIEGRGTLDGQSEYEWRLNDLDDAYIRENTLLTKALGLPLRRSFPKDFPKRTLYPHLVLLIRCKDVRITGLSFVRSPSWTINPYACERLVIDGVYIYSSLKDAVWADGIDPDGCKDVRISNSTIETGDDAIVFYSANIYGPALPCENITITNCRLSSASSALKFCDGNLN
;
A
#
# COMPACT_ATOMS: atom_id res chain seq x y z
N MET A 1 -9.46 5.48 -13.23
CA MET A 1 -8.58 6.48 -13.86
C MET A 1 -8.46 6.13 -15.34
N ARG A 2 -8.45 7.13 -16.21
CA ARG A 2 -8.22 7.00 -17.66
C ARG A 2 -7.09 7.94 -18.07
N SER A 3 -6.50 7.74 -19.25
CA SER A 3 -5.43 8.61 -19.74
C SER A 3 -5.85 10.07 -19.79
N HIS A 4 -4.90 10.97 -19.54
CA HIS A 4 -5.08 12.43 -19.60
C HIS A 4 -6.10 12.97 -18.59
N VAL A 5 -6.30 12.25 -17.47
CA VAL A 5 -7.18 12.67 -16.39
C VAL A 5 -6.37 13.17 -15.20
N ARG A 6 -6.78 14.34 -14.71
CA ARG A 6 -6.41 14.84 -13.39
C ARG A 6 -7.55 14.59 -12.40
N PHE A 7 -7.22 13.95 -11.29
CA PHE A 7 -8.05 13.84 -10.10
C PHE A 7 -7.51 14.77 -9.01
N LEU A 8 -8.31 15.77 -8.61
CA LEU A 8 -7.93 16.78 -7.62
C LEU A 8 -8.77 16.61 -6.35
N VAL A 9 -8.12 16.46 -5.20
CA VAL A 9 -8.77 16.49 -3.88
C VAL A 9 -8.28 17.73 -3.13
N ASP A 10 -9.13 18.75 -3.10
CA ASP A 10 -8.73 20.06 -2.56
C ASP A 10 -8.57 20.04 -1.03
N SER A 11 -7.89 21.06 -0.51
CA SER A 11 -7.66 21.24 0.92
C SER A 11 -8.99 21.19 1.70
N GLY A 12 -9.03 20.35 2.73
CA GLY A 12 -10.23 20.15 3.55
C GLY A 12 -11.24 19.15 2.99
N ALA A 13 -11.08 18.69 1.74
CA ALA A 13 -11.90 17.59 1.21
C ALA A 13 -11.38 16.24 1.70
N THR A 14 -12.30 15.32 1.99
CA THR A 14 -12.00 13.93 2.34
C THR A 14 -12.81 12.98 1.47
N LEU A 15 -12.13 12.05 0.80
CA LEU A 15 -12.74 10.93 0.10
C LEU A 15 -12.71 9.70 1.00
N LEU A 16 -13.88 9.23 1.42
CA LEU A 16 -14.03 8.05 2.25
C LEU A 16 -14.19 6.79 1.38
N ALA A 17 -13.33 5.79 1.57
CA ALA A 17 -13.51 4.49 0.96
C ALA A 17 -14.76 3.81 1.54
N SER A 18 -15.60 3.21 0.70
CA SER A 18 -16.76 2.46 1.18
C SER A 18 -16.34 1.35 2.16
N LYS A 19 -17.11 1.16 3.23
CA LYS A 19 -16.93 0.01 4.13
C LYS A 19 -17.50 -1.28 3.55
N ASP A 20 -18.42 -1.17 2.59
CA ASP A 20 -19.00 -2.28 1.86
C ASP A 20 -18.03 -2.75 0.76
N PRO A 21 -17.46 -3.97 0.86
CA PRO A 21 -16.53 -4.49 -0.15
C PRO A 21 -17.16 -4.62 -1.54
N SER A 22 -18.48 -4.81 -1.64
CA SER A 22 -19.16 -4.95 -2.93
C SER A 22 -19.17 -3.66 -3.76
N ALA A 23 -18.83 -2.52 -3.15
CA ALA A 23 -18.67 -1.25 -3.83
C ALA A 23 -17.38 -1.15 -4.67
N PHE A 24 -16.47 -2.13 -4.58
CA PHE A 24 -15.20 -2.14 -5.30
C PHE A 24 -15.17 -3.27 -6.33
N ASP A 25 -15.22 -2.88 -7.60
CA ASP A 25 -15.07 -3.80 -8.73
C ASP A 25 -13.60 -4.19 -9.01
N LYS A 26 -12.67 -3.32 -8.61
CA LYS A 26 -11.21 -3.46 -8.88
C LYS A 26 -10.33 -3.46 -7.63
N ALA A 27 -10.90 -3.76 -6.46
CA ALA A 27 -10.16 -3.82 -5.20
C ALA A 27 -9.35 -2.54 -4.88
N ALA A 28 -9.82 -1.36 -5.31
CA ALA A 28 -9.14 -0.10 -5.02
C ALA A 28 -10.10 1.10 -5.04
N LEU A 29 -9.84 2.11 -4.21
CA LEU A 29 -10.57 3.38 -4.22
C LEU A 29 -10.27 4.18 -5.49
N LEU A 30 -8.99 4.35 -5.83
CA LEU A 30 -8.55 4.88 -7.12
C LEU A 30 -7.84 3.79 -7.91
N TYR A 31 -8.52 3.28 -8.94
CA TYR A 31 -7.98 2.29 -9.86
C TYR A 31 -7.56 2.92 -11.19
N GLY A 32 -6.46 2.48 -11.80
CA GLY A 32 -6.08 2.80 -13.18
C GLY A 32 -5.39 1.63 -13.84
N GLU A 33 -5.66 1.39 -15.11
CA GLU A 33 -5.06 0.30 -15.89
C GLU A 33 -4.80 0.77 -17.31
N ASP A 34 -3.60 0.48 -17.84
CA ASP A 34 -3.16 0.82 -19.20
C ASP A 34 -3.39 2.31 -19.54
N ALA A 35 -3.16 3.20 -18.57
CA ALA A 35 -3.41 4.64 -18.68
C ALA A 35 -2.11 5.45 -18.80
N ASP A 36 -2.17 6.57 -19.52
CA ASP A 36 -1.05 7.46 -19.76
C ASP A 36 -1.35 8.90 -19.28
N ASN A 37 -0.35 9.59 -18.73
CA ASN A 37 -0.41 11.00 -18.35
C ASN A 37 -1.58 11.27 -17.40
N ILE A 38 -1.49 10.72 -16.18
CA ILE A 38 -2.51 10.84 -15.14
C ILE A 38 -1.95 11.53 -13.89
N SER A 39 -2.78 12.36 -13.25
CA SER A 39 -2.43 12.96 -11.95
C SER A 39 -3.48 12.73 -10.88
N ILE A 40 -3.00 12.46 -9.66
CA ILE A 40 -3.77 12.33 -8.42
C ILE A 40 -3.16 13.34 -7.45
N GLU A 41 -3.75 14.51 -7.33
CA GLU A 41 -3.12 15.65 -6.66
C GLU A 41 -4.04 16.41 -5.72
N GLY A 42 -3.46 17.25 -4.88
CA GLY A 42 -4.18 18.17 -4.01
C GLY A 42 -3.62 18.22 -2.61
N ARG A 43 -4.44 18.66 -1.65
CA ARG A 43 -4.12 18.73 -0.21
C ARG A 43 -5.21 18.11 0.67
N GLY A 44 -6.14 17.39 0.05
CA GLY A 44 -7.17 16.65 0.74
C GLY A 44 -6.71 15.27 1.22
N THR A 45 -7.67 14.52 1.74
CA THR A 45 -7.44 13.22 2.37
C THR A 45 -8.19 12.10 1.64
N LEU A 46 -7.52 10.97 1.42
CA LEU A 46 -8.15 9.69 1.07
C LEU A 46 -8.10 8.81 2.32
N ASP A 47 -9.26 8.37 2.78
CA ASP A 47 -9.41 7.69 4.06
C ASP A 47 -10.06 6.32 3.86
N GLY A 48 -9.29 5.26 4.10
CA GLY A 48 -9.70 3.87 3.92
C GLY A 48 -10.64 3.35 5.00
N GLN A 49 -10.81 4.10 6.11
CA GLN A 49 -11.66 3.74 7.23
C GLN A 49 -11.36 2.34 7.82
N SER A 50 -10.11 1.88 7.75
CA SER A 50 -9.69 0.58 8.27
C SER A 50 -9.96 0.44 9.78
N GLU A 51 -10.46 -0.71 10.18
CA GLU A 51 -10.62 -1.13 11.58
C GLU A 51 -9.90 -2.48 11.76
N TYR A 52 -9.39 -2.74 12.96
CA TYR A 52 -8.61 -3.95 13.26
C TYR A 52 -9.07 -4.61 14.56
N GLU A 53 -8.85 -5.91 14.68
CA GLU A 53 -9.11 -6.72 15.87
C GLU A 53 -7.87 -7.53 16.29
N TRP A 54 -7.57 -7.54 17.59
CA TRP A 54 -6.51 -8.37 18.15
C TRP A 54 -7.07 -9.71 18.60
N ARG A 55 -6.50 -10.79 18.08
CA ARG A 55 -6.85 -12.16 18.48
C ARG A 55 -5.63 -13.09 18.43
N LEU A 56 -5.84 -14.35 18.78
CA LEU A 56 -4.80 -15.37 18.60
C LEU A 56 -4.53 -15.55 17.10
N ASN A 57 -3.25 -15.59 16.73
CA ASN A 57 -2.81 -15.89 15.39
C ASN A 57 -3.04 -17.38 15.12
N ASP A 58 -4.08 -17.65 14.35
CA ASP A 58 -4.49 -18.97 13.89
C ASP A 58 -4.08 -19.26 12.44
N LEU A 59 -3.34 -18.34 11.80
CA LEU A 59 -2.83 -18.50 10.44
C LEU A 59 -1.49 -19.24 10.42
N ASP A 60 -1.35 -20.15 9.45
CA ASP A 60 -0.05 -20.65 9.01
C ASP A 60 0.52 -19.72 7.93
N ASP A 61 1.27 -18.72 8.38
CA ASP A 61 1.89 -17.70 7.52
C ASP A 61 3.36 -18.06 7.28
N ALA A 62 3.70 -18.35 6.02
CA ALA A 62 5.04 -18.78 5.64
C ALA A 62 6.12 -17.72 5.90
N TYR A 63 5.78 -16.44 5.77
CA TYR A 63 6.72 -15.34 5.92
C TYR A 63 7.14 -15.11 7.37
N ILE A 64 6.32 -15.51 8.34
CA ILE A 64 6.60 -15.38 9.78
C ILE A 64 6.64 -16.74 10.50
N ARG A 65 6.77 -17.85 9.75
CA ARG A 65 6.66 -19.19 10.33
C ARG A 65 7.74 -19.46 11.37
N GLU A 66 8.97 -19.06 11.10
CA GLU A 66 10.09 -19.22 12.04
C GLU A 66 9.82 -18.48 13.36
N ASN A 67 9.40 -17.21 13.28
CA ASN A 67 9.01 -16.41 14.46
C ASN A 67 7.83 -17.04 15.20
N THR A 68 6.87 -17.61 14.48
CA THR A 68 5.71 -18.29 15.06
C THR A 68 6.13 -19.55 15.82
N LEU A 69 7.03 -20.37 15.25
CA LEU A 69 7.55 -21.57 15.90
C LEU A 69 8.39 -21.23 17.14
N LEU A 70 9.24 -20.20 17.06
CA LEU A 70 10.02 -19.71 18.20
C LEU A 70 9.11 -19.24 19.34
N THR A 71 8.09 -18.44 19.03
CA THR A 71 7.13 -17.94 20.02
C THR A 71 6.38 -19.08 20.71
N LYS A 72 5.97 -20.12 19.96
CA LYS A 72 5.36 -21.34 20.51
C LYS A 72 6.32 -22.09 21.43
N ALA A 73 7.57 -22.27 21.02
CA ALA A 73 8.58 -22.96 21.82
C ALA A 73 8.87 -22.23 23.16
N LEU A 74 8.73 -20.90 23.16
CA LEU A 74 8.86 -20.06 24.36
C LEU A 74 7.57 -20.00 25.23
N GLY A 75 6.47 -20.62 24.79
CA GLY A 75 5.19 -20.58 25.51
C GLY A 75 4.53 -19.20 25.54
N LEU A 76 4.92 -18.29 24.64
CA LEU A 76 4.38 -16.93 24.57
C LEU A 76 3.07 -16.90 23.76
N PRO A 77 2.13 -15.99 24.10
CA PRO A 77 0.88 -15.88 23.36
C PRO A 77 1.14 -15.33 21.94
N LEU A 78 0.71 -16.08 20.94
CA LEU A 78 0.70 -15.64 19.55
C LEU A 78 -0.48 -14.69 19.30
N ARG A 79 -0.37 -13.43 19.71
CA ARG A 79 -1.37 -12.41 19.38
C ARG A 79 -0.96 -11.62 18.15
N ARG A 80 -1.91 -11.40 17.24
CA ARG A 80 -1.73 -10.61 16.03
C ARG A 80 -2.98 -9.76 15.80
N SER A 81 -2.79 -8.57 15.25
CA SER A 81 -3.87 -7.72 14.76
C SER A 81 -4.28 -8.15 13.36
N PHE A 82 -5.58 -8.20 13.10
CA PHE A 82 -6.15 -8.51 11.80
C PHE A 82 -7.13 -7.42 11.38
N PRO A 83 -7.29 -7.16 10.08
CA PRO A 83 -8.41 -6.35 9.61
C PRO A 83 -9.74 -6.89 10.15
N LYS A 84 -10.62 -5.98 10.54
CA LYS A 84 -11.96 -6.34 11.05
C LYS A 84 -12.68 -7.24 10.05
N ASP A 85 -13.38 -8.24 10.57
CA ASP A 85 -14.12 -9.27 9.83
C ASP A 85 -13.24 -10.28 9.05
N PHE A 86 -11.91 -10.24 9.17
CA PHE A 86 -11.05 -11.31 8.67
C PHE A 86 -11.35 -12.65 9.40
N PRO A 87 -11.44 -13.81 8.73
CA PRO A 87 -11.28 -14.06 7.29
C PRO A 87 -12.61 -14.04 6.51
N LYS A 88 -13.74 -13.65 7.13
CA LYS A 88 -15.05 -13.59 6.44
C LYS A 88 -15.03 -12.55 5.32
N ARG A 89 -14.39 -11.41 5.58
CA ARG A 89 -14.08 -10.40 4.56
C ARG A 89 -12.86 -10.84 3.77
N THR A 90 -13.02 -10.94 2.46
CA THR A 90 -11.99 -11.42 1.52
C THR A 90 -11.44 -10.33 0.61
N LEU A 91 -12.01 -9.11 0.64
CA LEU A 91 -11.60 -7.98 -0.19
C LEU A 91 -11.24 -6.77 0.68
N TYR A 92 -9.99 -6.33 0.54
CA TYR A 92 -9.44 -5.16 1.22
C TYR A 92 -8.88 -4.22 0.17
N PRO A 93 -9.61 -3.13 -0.17
CA PRO A 93 -9.24 -2.30 -1.29
C PRO A 93 -7.99 -1.46 -0.97
N HIS A 94 -7.10 -1.35 -1.94
CA HIS A 94 -6.03 -0.35 -1.90
C HIS A 94 -6.62 1.06 -1.94
N LEU A 95 -5.89 2.07 -1.47
CA LEU A 95 -6.31 3.46 -1.73
C LEU A 95 -5.99 3.86 -3.17
N VAL A 96 -4.85 3.42 -3.70
CA VAL A 96 -4.45 3.62 -5.08
C VAL A 96 -3.87 2.32 -5.65
N LEU A 97 -4.46 1.82 -6.74
CA LEU A 97 -3.94 0.71 -7.54
C LEU A 97 -3.79 1.18 -8.98
N LEU A 98 -2.56 1.16 -9.49
CA LEU A 98 -2.24 1.54 -10.88
C LEU A 98 -1.53 0.39 -11.57
N ILE A 99 -2.03 -0.06 -12.71
CA ILE A 99 -1.52 -1.24 -13.42
C ILE A 99 -1.08 -0.79 -14.82
N ARG A 100 0.20 -0.98 -15.15
CA ARG A 100 0.78 -0.67 -16.48
C ARG A 100 0.52 0.77 -16.91
N CYS A 101 0.55 1.71 -15.97
CA CYS A 101 0.36 3.13 -16.24
C CYS A 101 1.70 3.83 -16.54
N LYS A 102 1.66 4.88 -17.36
CA LYS A 102 2.82 5.64 -17.79
C LYS A 102 2.61 7.14 -17.55
N ASP A 103 3.67 7.87 -17.21
CA ASP A 103 3.61 9.31 -16.90
C ASP A 103 2.60 9.62 -15.79
N VAL A 104 2.88 9.12 -14.60
CA VAL A 104 1.99 9.22 -13.44
C VAL A 104 2.52 10.21 -12.42
N ARG A 105 1.64 11.07 -11.88
CA ARG A 105 1.96 12.00 -10.80
C ARG A 105 1.00 11.87 -9.62
N ILE A 106 1.51 11.57 -8.43
CA ILE A 106 0.75 11.53 -7.17
C ILE A 106 1.34 12.56 -6.21
N THR A 107 0.62 13.62 -5.84
CA THR A 107 1.24 14.73 -5.08
C THR A 107 0.37 15.41 -4.03
N GLY A 108 1.00 15.73 -2.89
CA GLY A 108 0.45 16.61 -1.85
C GLY A 108 -0.66 16.04 -0.97
N LEU A 109 -1.15 14.84 -1.28
CA LEU A 109 -2.31 14.22 -0.63
C LEU A 109 -1.94 13.51 0.67
N SER A 110 -2.95 13.39 1.54
CA SER A 110 -2.90 12.52 2.71
C SER A 110 -3.66 11.22 2.43
N PHE A 111 -3.04 10.08 2.73
CA PHE A 111 -3.63 8.75 2.65
C PHE A 111 -3.64 8.16 4.05
N VAL A 112 -4.82 7.86 4.58
CA VAL A 112 -4.95 7.43 5.97
C VAL A 112 -5.81 6.17 6.08
N ARG A 113 -5.46 5.31 7.04
CA ARG A 113 -6.27 4.14 7.43
C ARG A 113 -6.60 3.23 6.25
N SER A 114 -5.60 2.96 5.39
CA SER A 114 -5.73 1.98 4.31
C SER A 114 -5.99 0.59 4.90
N PRO A 115 -6.97 -0.18 4.40
CA PRO A 115 -7.25 -1.52 4.89
C PRO A 115 -6.32 -2.60 4.30
N SER A 116 -5.43 -2.21 3.38
CA SER A 116 -4.43 -3.03 2.67
C SER A 116 -3.26 -2.12 2.24
N TRP A 117 -2.43 -2.54 1.28
CA TRP A 117 -1.38 -1.69 0.70
C TRP A 117 -1.96 -0.35 0.22
N THR A 118 -1.32 0.75 0.59
CA THR A 118 -1.88 2.09 0.40
C THR A 118 -1.76 2.54 -1.06
N ILE A 119 -0.55 2.52 -1.62
CA ILE A 119 -0.26 2.91 -3.02
C ILE A 119 0.51 1.78 -3.71
N ASN A 120 -0.17 1.02 -4.57
CA ASN A 120 0.43 -0.07 -5.31
C ASN A 120 0.42 0.20 -6.83
N PRO A 121 1.54 0.72 -7.38
CA PRO A 121 1.78 0.73 -8.81
C PRO A 121 2.43 -0.59 -9.24
N TYR A 122 1.79 -1.30 -10.16
CA TYR A 122 2.32 -2.47 -10.84
C TYR A 122 2.73 -2.11 -12.27
N ALA A 123 3.94 -2.48 -12.68
CA ALA A 123 4.48 -2.28 -14.02
C ALA A 123 4.35 -0.85 -14.55
N CYS A 124 4.38 0.14 -13.67
CA CYS A 124 4.28 1.55 -14.05
C CYS A 124 5.64 2.12 -14.44
N GLU A 125 5.64 3.06 -15.38
CA GLU A 125 6.86 3.72 -15.91
C GLU A 125 6.76 5.25 -15.76
N ARG A 126 7.86 5.90 -15.36
CA ARG A 126 7.91 7.36 -15.14
C ARG A 126 6.86 7.83 -14.14
N LEU A 127 6.99 7.32 -12.91
CA LEU A 127 6.10 7.63 -11.79
C LEU A 127 6.76 8.61 -10.83
N VAL A 128 6.05 9.69 -10.49
CA VAL A 128 6.46 10.64 -9.45
C VAL A 128 5.44 10.61 -8.30
N ILE A 129 5.92 10.29 -7.11
CA ILE A 129 5.19 10.43 -5.85
C ILE A 129 5.90 11.49 -5.02
N ASP A 130 5.26 12.63 -4.75
CA ASP A 130 5.92 13.78 -4.16
C ASP A 130 5.07 14.50 -3.10
N GLY A 131 5.62 14.66 -1.89
CA GLY A 131 4.99 15.44 -0.84
C GLY A 131 3.74 14.78 -0.26
N VAL A 132 3.66 13.44 -0.24
CA VAL A 132 2.49 12.74 0.32
C VAL A 132 2.67 12.45 1.80
N TYR A 133 1.55 12.39 2.51
CA TYR A 133 1.47 11.87 3.88
C TYR A 133 0.74 10.52 3.86
N ILE A 134 1.32 9.48 4.44
CA ILE A 134 0.69 8.16 4.58
C ILE A 134 0.67 7.78 6.05
N TYR A 135 -0.49 7.38 6.56
CA TYR A 135 -0.66 6.94 7.95
C TYR A 135 -1.53 5.70 8.10
N SER A 136 -1.00 4.69 8.77
CA SER A 136 -1.73 3.59 9.38
C SER A 136 -1.18 3.30 10.79
N SER A 137 -1.97 2.66 11.67
CA SER A 137 -1.56 2.44 13.07
C SER A 137 -0.30 1.57 13.15
N LEU A 138 0.80 2.10 13.73
CA LEU A 138 2.02 1.33 14.03
C LEU A 138 1.77 0.10 14.92
N LYS A 139 0.65 0.08 15.64
CA LYS A 139 0.31 -1.03 16.52
C LYS A 139 -0.59 -2.04 15.83
N ASP A 140 -1.61 -1.57 15.14
CA ASP A 140 -2.73 -2.41 14.74
C ASP A 140 -2.72 -2.75 13.24
N ALA A 141 -2.12 -1.90 12.41
CA ALA A 141 -2.32 -1.93 10.96
C ALA A 141 -1.36 -2.89 10.23
N VAL A 142 -1.43 -4.17 10.60
CA VAL A 142 -0.75 -5.26 9.89
C VAL A 142 -1.30 -5.35 8.45
N TRP A 143 -0.43 -5.62 7.47
CA TRP A 143 -0.71 -5.65 6.02
C TRP A 143 -1.05 -4.29 5.37
N ALA A 144 -0.86 -3.18 6.09
CA ALA A 144 -1.13 -1.84 5.58
C ALA A 144 0.17 -1.11 5.22
N ASP A 145 0.79 -1.58 4.16
CA ASP A 145 2.02 -1.05 3.56
C ASP A 145 1.80 0.37 3.02
N GLY A 146 2.88 1.14 2.89
CA GLY A 146 2.85 2.52 2.43
C GLY A 146 2.87 2.64 0.91
N ILE A 147 4.02 2.38 0.30
CA ILE A 147 4.18 2.44 -1.17
C ILE A 147 4.86 1.17 -1.65
N ASP A 148 4.23 0.53 -2.63
CA ASP A 148 4.55 -0.81 -3.09
C ASP A 148 4.84 -0.82 -4.60
N PRO A 149 5.97 -0.24 -5.08
CA PRO A 149 6.34 -0.38 -6.47
C PRO A 149 6.57 -1.86 -6.79
N ASP A 150 5.75 -2.40 -7.68
CA ASP A 150 5.82 -3.78 -8.14
C ASP A 150 6.21 -3.79 -9.61
N GLY A 151 7.44 -4.22 -9.91
CA GLY A 151 7.97 -4.23 -11.27
C GLY A 151 7.98 -2.87 -11.99
N CYS A 152 8.12 -1.77 -11.25
CA CYS A 152 8.08 -0.41 -11.80
C CYS A 152 9.45 0.08 -12.29
N LYS A 153 9.42 1.01 -13.26
CA LYS A 153 10.60 1.62 -13.87
C LYS A 153 10.59 3.14 -13.79
N ASP A 154 11.75 3.75 -13.54
CA ASP A 154 11.95 5.19 -13.52
C ASP A 154 11.00 5.89 -12.52
N VAL A 155 11.11 5.50 -11.25
CA VAL A 155 10.24 5.98 -10.16
C VAL A 155 10.98 6.99 -9.29
N ARG A 156 10.32 8.07 -8.90
CA ARG A 156 10.81 9.01 -7.89
C ARG A 156 9.79 9.18 -6.76
N ILE A 157 10.23 8.86 -5.54
CA ILE A 157 9.48 9.09 -4.31
C ILE A 157 10.22 10.17 -3.52
N SER A 158 9.62 11.32 -3.29
CA SER A 158 10.29 12.44 -2.62
C SER A 158 9.43 13.23 -1.65
N ASN A 159 10.06 13.84 -0.65
CA ASN A 159 9.43 14.82 0.24
C ASN A 159 8.24 14.26 1.05
N SER A 160 8.17 12.94 1.25
CA SER A 160 7.01 12.27 1.83
C SER A 160 7.22 11.90 3.31
N THR A 161 6.13 11.86 4.07
CA THR A 161 6.12 11.29 5.42
C THR A 161 5.24 10.05 5.42
N ILE A 162 5.80 8.90 5.80
CA ILE A 162 5.13 7.60 5.73
C ILE A 162 5.27 6.94 7.10
N GLU A 163 4.13 6.72 7.77
CA GLU A 163 4.02 6.04 9.04
C GLU A 163 3.05 4.86 8.91
N THR A 164 3.54 3.62 8.97
CA THR A 164 2.73 2.43 8.63
C THR A 164 2.88 1.28 9.60
N GLY A 165 1.78 0.59 9.88
CA GLY A 165 1.78 -0.65 10.68
C GLY A 165 2.49 -1.82 10.01
N ASP A 166 2.69 -1.75 8.70
CA ASP A 166 3.51 -2.67 7.91
C ASP A 166 4.61 -1.90 7.17
N ASP A 167 5.20 -2.46 6.11
CA ASP A 167 6.34 -1.87 5.42
C ASP A 167 6.03 -0.46 4.86
N ALA A 168 6.91 0.52 5.12
CA ALA A 168 6.66 1.91 4.67
C ALA A 168 6.90 2.08 3.17
N ILE A 169 8.02 1.57 2.66
CA ILE A 169 8.25 1.43 1.22
C ILE A 169 8.83 0.04 0.97
N VAL A 170 8.17 -0.73 0.09
CA VAL A 170 8.58 -2.09 -0.24
C VAL A 170 8.58 -2.32 -1.73
N PHE A 171 9.69 -2.85 -2.24
CA PHE A 171 9.82 -3.19 -3.65
C PHE A 171 9.40 -4.63 -3.87
N TYR A 172 8.41 -4.82 -4.74
CA TYR A 172 7.93 -6.13 -5.16
C TYR A 172 8.38 -6.45 -6.60
N SER A 173 8.44 -7.75 -6.86
CA SER A 173 8.42 -8.34 -8.18
C SER A 173 7.50 -9.55 -8.14
N ALA A 174 6.19 -9.28 -8.13
CA ALA A 174 5.16 -10.30 -7.99
C ALA A 174 4.46 -10.56 -9.33
N ASN A 175 3.82 -11.71 -9.43
CA ASN A 175 3.04 -12.10 -10.61
C ASN A 175 1.51 -11.96 -10.41
N ILE A 176 1.08 -11.03 -9.54
CA ILE A 176 -0.33 -10.83 -9.15
C ILE A 176 -1.15 -10.23 -10.30
N TYR A 177 -0.59 -9.22 -10.98
CA TYR A 177 -1.27 -8.46 -12.04
C TYR A 177 -0.68 -8.68 -13.45
N GLY A 178 0.23 -9.65 -13.58
CA GLY A 178 0.94 -10.02 -14.81
C GLY A 178 2.26 -10.73 -14.49
N PRO A 179 3.26 -10.77 -15.41
CA PRO A 179 4.56 -11.39 -15.11
C PRO A 179 5.34 -10.61 -14.05
N ALA A 180 6.16 -11.30 -13.26
CA ALA A 180 7.10 -10.65 -12.36
C ALA A 180 8.13 -9.83 -13.17
N LEU A 181 8.25 -8.55 -12.86
CA LEU A 181 9.16 -7.61 -13.53
C LEU A 181 10.11 -6.97 -12.51
N PRO A 182 11.34 -6.59 -12.90
CA PRO A 182 12.25 -5.93 -11.98
C PRO A 182 11.77 -4.52 -11.64
N CYS A 183 11.98 -4.11 -10.40
CA CYS A 183 11.99 -2.69 -10.05
C CYS A 183 13.35 -2.09 -10.47
N GLU A 184 13.34 -1.10 -11.37
CA GLU A 184 14.58 -0.50 -11.90
C GLU A 184 14.52 1.04 -11.94
N ASN A 185 15.67 1.68 -11.69
CA ASN A 185 15.83 3.14 -11.67
C ASN A 185 14.87 3.85 -10.69
N ILE A 186 14.91 3.45 -9.42
CA ILE A 186 14.07 4.07 -8.38
C ILE A 186 14.90 4.97 -7.47
N THR A 187 14.47 6.22 -7.32
CA THR A 187 15.08 7.19 -6.39
C THR A 187 14.11 7.52 -5.26
N ILE A 188 14.55 7.32 -4.02
CA ILE A 188 13.86 7.77 -2.81
C ILE A 188 14.70 8.86 -2.15
N THR A 189 14.14 10.04 -1.91
CA THR A 189 14.90 11.17 -1.33
C THR A 189 14.05 12.07 -0.46
N ASN A 190 14.63 12.59 0.62
CA ASN A 190 13.96 13.51 1.55
C ASN A 190 12.64 12.96 2.12
N CYS A 191 12.60 11.67 2.47
CA CYS A 191 11.43 11.05 3.09
C CYS A 191 11.68 10.80 4.59
N ARG A 192 10.62 10.94 5.40
CA ARG A 192 10.59 10.46 6.79
C ARG A 192 9.78 9.17 6.84
N LEU A 193 10.42 8.07 7.19
CA LEU A 193 9.81 6.74 7.22
C LEU A 193 9.75 6.23 8.66
N SER A 194 8.59 5.74 9.09
CA SER A 194 8.37 5.09 10.37
C SER A 194 7.51 3.85 10.13
N SER A 195 7.93 2.70 10.62
CA SER A 195 7.21 1.44 10.39
C SER A 195 7.37 0.51 11.58
N ALA A 196 6.33 -0.29 11.85
CA ALA A 196 6.40 -1.39 12.80
C ALA A 196 6.96 -2.69 12.19
N SER A 197 7.10 -2.72 10.87
CA SER A 197 7.84 -3.74 10.11
C SER A 197 9.15 -3.13 9.61
N SER A 198 9.23 -2.71 8.34
CA SER A 198 10.45 -2.13 7.75
C SER A 198 10.22 -0.73 7.20
N ALA A 199 11.16 0.19 7.45
CA ALA A 199 11.14 1.51 6.83
C ALA A 199 11.37 1.43 5.31
N LEU A 200 12.27 0.56 4.87
CA LEU A 200 12.55 0.28 3.46
C LEU A 200 12.81 -1.22 3.34
N LYS A 201 12.10 -1.90 2.43
CA LYS A 201 12.24 -3.34 2.22
C LYS A 201 12.41 -3.69 0.74
N PHE A 202 13.25 -4.68 0.49
CA PHE A 202 13.34 -5.39 -0.79
C PHE A 202 12.72 -6.77 -0.53
N CYS A 203 11.56 -7.04 -1.13
CA CYS A 203 10.64 -8.12 -0.74
C CYS A 203 11.29 -9.50 -0.57
N ASP A 204 10.72 -10.32 0.33
CA ASP A 204 11.13 -11.69 0.64
C ASP A 204 10.70 -12.74 -0.43
N GLY A 205 10.10 -12.28 -1.54
CA GLY A 205 9.45 -13.11 -2.54
C GLY A 205 9.52 -12.56 -3.97
N ASN A 206 10.63 -11.93 -4.35
CA ASN A 206 10.85 -11.56 -5.75
C ASN A 206 10.86 -12.81 -6.63
N LEU A 207 9.94 -12.86 -7.60
CA LEU A 207 9.70 -14.03 -8.44
C LEU A 207 10.42 -13.96 -9.80
N ASN A 208 11.34 -13.01 -9.98
CA ASN A 208 12.07 -12.74 -11.22
C ASN A 208 13.59 -12.96 -11.11
#